data_AF-A0A260APR4-F1
#
_entry.id   AF-A0A260APR4-F1
#
_cell.length_a   1.000
_cell.length_b   1.000
_cell.length_c   1.000
_cell.angle_alpha   90.00
_cell.angle_beta   90.00
_cell.angle_gamma   90.00
#
_symmetry.space_group_name_H-M   'P 1'
#
loop_
_entity.id
_entity.type
_entity.pdbx_description
1 polymer ?
#
loop_
_entity_poly.entity_id
_entity_poly.type
_entity_poly.pdbx_seq_one_letter_code
_entity_poly.pdbx_strand_id
1 'polypeptide(L)'
;MRDLHVVGLEADGKFVVCADPKTGDRFRLPADDKLRAASRGDIARLGQIEIEMDSLLRPKEIQARIRSGATIEQVAADSGMAVSRVEVFAHPVLLERSQAASMAQAGHPLRHDGPAVQTLLDIVTLAFRARGHNLDDAEWDAWRDEDNKWVAQLKWQAGRTTNKAHWQFLPDGHGGTIAPLDDTAHELIDPDFGRQLRGLAPVRALAPASADDEASQQSFDEYYGTTSDSELDAETVEIEADETPAPEVDQPHEPVARDPKPAPKAAPGHGGKDKRGKPAMPSWEDVLLGVRSSGHN
;
A
#
# COMPACT_ATOMS: atom_id res chain seq x y z
N MET A 1 9.89 10.71 52.51
CA MET A 1 9.05 11.73 51.84
C MET A 1 8.98 12.95 52.73
N ARG A 2 8.92 14.16 52.14
CA ARG A 2 8.55 15.37 52.87
C ARG A 2 7.07 15.62 52.63
N ASP A 3 6.33 15.85 53.70
CA ASP A 3 4.89 16.10 53.60
C ASP A 3 4.68 17.58 53.29
N LEU A 4 3.93 17.86 52.23
CA LEU A 4 3.59 19.21 51.82
C LEU A 4 2.10 19.45 52.12
N HIS A 5 1.76 20.69 52.48
CA HIS A 5 0.35 21.11 52.61
C HIS A 5 -0.02 22.08 51.49
N VAL A 6 -1.28 22.03 51.07
CA VAL A 6 -1.79 22.93 50.02
C VAL A 6 -2.04 24.30 50.62
N VAL A 7 -1.42 25.34 50.03
CA VAL A 7 -1.59 26.73 50.44
C VAL A 7 -2.70 27.40 49.64
N GLY A 8 -2.81 27.09 48.35
CA GLY A 8 -3.84 27.66 47.50
C GLY A 8 -3.65 27.36 46.01
N LEU A 9 -4.49 27.99 45.19
CA LEU A 9 -4.41 27.96 43.73
C LEU A 9 -3.78 29.27 43.25
N GLU A 10 -2.87 29.18 42.28
CA GLU A 10 -2.33 30.35 41.60
C GLU A 10 -3.44 31.09 40.81
N ALA A 11 -3.29 32.41 40.60
CA ALA A 11 -4.33 33.27 40.01
C ALA A 11 -4.84 32.77 38.64
N ASP A 12 -3.98 32.10 37.88
CA ASP A 12 -4.30 31.55 36.56
C ASP A 12 -5.05 30.21 36.61
N GLY A 13 -5.23 29.62 37.80
CA GLY A 13 -5.91 28.33 37.99
C GLY A 13 -5.15 27.10 37.48
N LYS A 14 -3.97 27.30 36.87
CA LYS A 14 -3.16 26.25 36.24
C LYS A 14 -2.23 25.52 37.21
N PHE A 15 -1.95 26.10 38.38
CA PHE A 15 -1.01 25.53 39.35
C PHE A 15 -1.57 25.59 40.77
N VAL A 16 -1.37 24.51 41.52
CA VAL A 16 -1.59 24.42 42.96
C VAL A 16 -0.28 24.71 43.67
N VAL A 17 -0.32 25.63 44.62
CA VAL A 17 0.85 25.99 45.45
C VAL A 17 0.80 25.17 46.72
N CYS A 18 1.87 24.42 46.97
CA CYS A 18 2.09 23.65 48.19
C CYS A 18 3.26 24.25 48.96
N ALA A 19 3.27 24.10 50.29
CA ALA A 19 4.38 24.52 51.12
C ALA A 19 4.82 23.41 52.07
N ASP A 20 6.13 23.36 52.33
CA ASP A 20 6.70 22.51 53.38
C ASP A 20 6.40 23.17 54.74
N PRO A 21 5.70 22.49 55.67
CA PRO A 21 5.36 23.05 56.97
C PRO A 21 6.59 23.25 57.88
N LYS A 22 7.73 22.62 57.59
CA LYS A 22 8.95 22.71 58.40
C LYS A 22 9.92 23.78 57.91
N THR A 23 10.04 23.95 56.58
CA THR A 23 10.98 24.92 56.00
C THR A 23 10.30 26.18 55.46
N GLY A 24 9.00 26.15 55.20
CA GLY A 24 8.26 27.24 54.56
C GLY A 24 8.52 27.35 53.04
N ASP A 25 9.26 26.41 52.46
CA ASP A 25 9.55 26.39 51.03
C ASP A 25 8.25 26.17 50.25
N ARG A 26 8.05 26.96 49.19
CA ARG A 26 6.88 26.88 48.31
C ARG A 26 7.21 26.12 47.04
N PHE A 27 6.36 25.18 46.69
CA PHE A 27 6.42 24.34 45.50
C PHE A 27 5.16 24.55 44.67
N ARG A 28 5.28 24.52 43.35
CA ARG A 28 4.14 24.58 42.43
C ARG A 28 3.91 23.21 41.80
N LEU A 29 2.67 22.77 41.77
CA LEU A 29 2.21 21.55 41.11
C LEU A 29 1.22 21.93 40.00
N PRO A 30 1.36 21.41 38.77
CA PRO A 30 0.35 21.61 37.74
C PRO A 30 -1.02 21.09 38.19
N ALA A 31 -2.08 21.84 37.94
CA ALA A 31 -3.47 21.44 38.19
C ALA A 31 -4.00 20.56 37.05
N ASP A 32 -3.25 19.50 36.73
CA ASP A 32 -3.54 18.55 35.66
C ASP A 32 -4.51 17.45 36.11
N ASP A 33 -4.91 16.60 35.17
CA ASP A 33 -5.80 15.48 35.47
C ASP A 33 -5.15 14.42 36.37
N LYS A 34 -3.81 14.38 36.47
CA LYS A 34 -3.09 13.52 37.41
C LYS A 34 -3.28 13.96 38.85
N LEU A 35 -3.10 15.26 39.14
CA LEU A 35 -3.37 15.81 40.46
C LEU A 35 -4.85 15.63 40.83
N ARG A 36 -5.75 15.81 39.85
CA ARG A 36 -7.18 15.59 40.04
C ARG A 36 -7.52 14.11 40.33
N ALA A 37 -6.94 13.17 39.60
CA ALA A 37 -7.11 11.74 39.85
C ALA A 37 -6.49 11.31 41.20
N ALA A 38 -5.32 11.85 41.54
CA ALA A 38 -4.62 11.57 42.79
C ALA A 38 -5.41 12.07 44.00
N SER A 39 -5.97 13.27 43.91
CA SER A 39 -6.82 13.85 44.96
C SER A 39 -8.10 13.05 45.23
N ARG A 40 -8.61 12.33 44.23
CA ARG A 40 -9.81 11.48 44.36
C ARG A 40 -9.49 10.07 44.86
N GLY A 41 -8.21 9.69 44.93
CA GLY A 41 -7.79 8.34 45.29
C GLY A 41 -8.00 7.32 44.15
N ASP A 42 -8.23 7.79 42.92
CA ASP A 42 -8.47 6.93 41.75
C ASP A 42 -7.14 6.39 41.19
N ILE A 43 -6.53 5.43 41.91
CA ILE A 43 -5.24 4.80 41.53
C ILE A 43 -5.32 4.14 40.14
N ALA A 44 -6.48 3.57 39.79
CA ALA A 44 -6.72 2.99 38.47
C ALA A 44 -6.69 4.05 37.35
N ARG A 45 -7.19 5.26 37.63
CA ARG A 45 -7.20 6.37 36.67
C ARG A 45 -5.82 7.01 36.53
N LEU A 46 -5.00 7.02 37.59
CA LEU A 46 -3.58 7.42 37.48
C LEU A 46 -2.79 6.52 36.53
N GLY A 47 -2.96 5.20 36.64
CA GLY A 47 -2.34 4.26 35.71
C GLY A 47 -2.82 4.49 34.28
N GLN A 48 -4.11 4.78 34.09
CA GLN A 48 -4.68 5.03 32.77
C GLN A 48 -4.20 6.36 32.14
N ILE A 49 -4.07 7.44 32.92
CA ILE A 49 -3.57 8.74 32.44
C ILE A 49 -2.06 8.69 32.15
N GLU A 50 -1.28 7.87 32.88
CA GLU A 50 0.11 7.60 32.51
C GLU A 50 0.26 6.82 31.20
N ILE A 51 -0.70 5.95 30.87
CA ILE A 51 -0.73 5.18 29.62
C ILE A 51 -1.18 6.03 28.42
N GLU A 52 -1.96 7.09 28.63
CA GLU A 52 -2.47 7.98 27.57
C GLU A 52 -1.48 9.08 27.15
N MET A 53 -0.50 9.44 28.00
CA MET A 53 0.44 10.55 27.74
C MET A 53 1.73 10.12 27.05
N ASP A 54 2.00 8.82 27.02
CA ASP A 54 2.98 8.18 26.15
C ASP A 54 2.17 7.78 24.91
N SER A 55 2.48 8.27 23.70
CA SER A 55 1.66 8.02 22.50
C SER A 55 1.84 6.57 22.02
N LEU A 56 1.29 5.63 22.80
CA LEU A 56 1.50 4.20 22.69
C LEU A 56 0.56 3.64 21.65
N LEU A 57 0.95 3.73 20.38
CA LEU A 57 0.40 2.88 19.33
C LEU A 57 0.25 1.47 19.90
N ARG A 58 -0.93 0.88 19.74
CA ARG A 58 -1.15 -0.51 20.15
C ARG A 58 -0.18 -1.40 19.36
N PRO A 59 0.31 -2.52 19.90
CA PRO A 59 1.19 -3.43 19.16
C PRO A 59 0.65 -3.82 17.78
N LYS A 60 -0.68 -4.00 17.67
CA LYS A 60 -1.38 -4.27 16.40
C LYS A 60 -1.25 -3.11 15.39
N GLU A 61 -1.26 -1.86 15.84
CA GLU A 61 -1.12 -0.68 14.99
C GLU A 61 0.32 -0.52 14.51
N ILE A 62 1.30 -0.73 15.40
CA ILE A 62 2.73 -0.80 15.02
C ILE A 62 2.92 -1.83 13.92
N GLN A 63 2.41 -3.05 14.15
CA GLN A 63 2.52 -4.15 13.18
C GLN A 63 1.80 -3.84 11.87
N ALA A 64 0.62 -3.21 11.91
CA ALA A 64 -0.10 -2.82 10.71
C ALA A 64 0.68 -1.79 9.88
N ARG A 65 1.25 -0.76 10.52
CA ARG A 65 2.09 0.25 9.86
C ARG A 65 3.36 -0.35 9.25
N ILE A 66 4.05 -1.22 9.99
CA ILE A 66 5.24 -1.90 9.44
C ILE A 66 4.85 -2.82 8.27
N ARG A 67 3.69 -3.50 8.35
CA ARG A 67 3.19 -4.35 7.26
C ARG A 67 2.83 -3.53 6.02
N SER A 68 2.42 -2.28 6.19
CA SER A 68 2.15 -1.34 5.09
C SER A 68 3.40 -0.60 4.58
N GLY A 69 4.60 -1.03 4.98
CA GLY A 69 5.86 -0.52 4.43
C GLY A 69 6.54 0.58 5.26
N ALA A 70 5.96 1.01 6.38
CA ALA A 70 6.64 1.95 7.26
C ALA A 70 7.94 1.34 7.82
N THR A 71 8.96 2.18 7.99
CA THR A 71 10.21 1.79 8.66
C THR A 71 10.07 1.88 10.17
N ILE A 72 10.93 1.15 10.90
CA ILE A 72 10.96 1.19 12.37
C ILE A 72 11.19 2.62 12.87
N GLU A 73 12.11 3.34 12.24
CA GLU A 73 12.46 4.73 12.58
C GLU A 73 11.29 5.68 12.36
N GLN A 74 10.57 5.54 11.24
CA GLN A 74 9.36 6.34 10.98
C GLN A 74 8.27 6.06 12.01
N VAL A 75 7.99 4.79 12.30
CA VAL A 75 6.96 4.45 13.31
C VAL A 75 7.35 4.96 14.69
N ALA A 76 8.63 4.89 15.06
CA ALA A 76 9.14 5.44 16.31
C ALA A 76 9.00 6.97 16.36
N ALA A 77 9.37 7.68 15.29
CA ALA A 77 9.25 9.13 15.19
C ALA A 77 7.78 9.59 15.26
N ASP A 78 6.88 8.92 14.54
CA ASP A 78 5.45 9.26 14.47
C ASP A 78 4.72 9.00 15.79
N SER A 79 5.16 7.98 16.55
CA SER A 79 4.55 7.60 17.84
C SER A 79 5.27 8.17 19.06
N GLY A 80 6.41 8.84 18.88
CA GLY A 80 7.26 9.28 19.98
C GLY A 80 7.83 8.14 20.84
N MET A 81 7.72 6.88 20.39
CA MET A 81 8.23 5.71 21.10
C MET A 81 9.73 5.53 20.83
N ALA A 82 10.45 4.93 21.78
CA ALA A 82 11.84 4.53 21.55
C ALA A 82 11.93 3.44 20.47
N VAL A 83 12.93 3.54 19.57
CA VAL A 83 13.15 2.59 18.46
C VAL A 83 13.21 1.14 18.96
N SER A 84 13.92 0.87 20.06
CA SER A 84 14.04 -0.46 20.66
C SER A 84 12.71 -1.08 21.11
N ARG A 85 11.73 -0.25 21.48
CA ARG A 85 10.37 -0.70 21.85
C ARG A 85 9.60 -1.14 20.60
N VAL A 86 9.76 -0.42 19.49
CA VAL A 86 9.11 -0.71 18.20
C VAL A 86 9.70 -1.98 17.58
N GLU A 87 11.03 -2.16 17.66
CA GLU A 87 11.76 -3.31 17.10
C GLU A 87 11.18 -4.67 17.55
N VAL A 88 10.87 -4.81 18.84
CA VAL A 88 10.31 -6.06 19.40
C VAL A 88 9.02 -6.47 18.70
N PHE A 89 8.17 -5.48 18.35
CA PHE A 89 6.91 -5.72 17.67
C PHE A 89 7.06 -5.77 16.14
N ALA A 90 8.09 -5.13 15.60
CA ALA A 90 8.38 -5.09 14.17
C ALA A 90 8.99 -6.40 13.66
N HIS A 91 9.86 -7.06 14.44
CA HIS A 91 10.61 -8.25 13.98
C HIS A 91 9.73 -9.35 13.35
N PRO A 92 8.58 -9.77 13.93
CA PRO A 92 7.72 -10.77 13.30
C PRO A 92 7.18 -10.32 11.94
N VAL A 93 6.86 -9.03 11.79
CA VAL A 93 6.31 -8.47 10.56
C VAL A 93 7.42 -8.28 9.51
N LEU A 94 8.62 -7.91 9.93
CA LEU A 94 9.77 -7.83 9.03
C LEU A 94 10.13 -9.21 8.46
N LEU A 95 9.95 -10.28 9.25
CA LEU A 95 10.10 -11.65 8.76
C LEU A 95 8.99 -12.05 7.76
N GLU A 96 7.75 -11.64 8.02
CA GLU A 96 6.64 -11.81 7.07
C GLU A 96 6.94 -11.11 5.74
N ARG A 97 7.44 -9.87 5.81
CA ARG A 97 7.83 -9.06 4.66
C ARG A 97 9.00 -9.68 3.89
N SER A 98 10.04 -10.15 4.57
CA SER A 98 11.16 -10.81 3.90
C SER A 98 10.74 -12.12 3.25
N GLN A 99 9.85 -12.89 3.88
CA GLN A 99 9.28 -14.09 3.27
C GLN A 99 8.42 -13.75 2.04
N ALA A 100 7.62 -12.69 2.11
CA ALA A 100 6.85 -12.20 0.96
C ALA A 100 7.77 -11.75 -0.18
N ALA A 101 8.87 -11.07 0.12
CA ALA A 101 9.88 -10.70 -0.87
C ALA A 101 10.53 -11.95 -1.52
N SER A 102 10.85 -12.98 -0.73
CA SER A 102 11.36 -14.25 -1.26
C SER A 102 10.35 -14.99 -2.15
N MET A 103 9.06 -14.96 -1.80
CA MET A 103 8.01 -15.53 -2.64
C MET A 103 7.85 -14.74 -3.95
N ALA A 104 7.90 -13.40 -3.87
CA ALA A 104 7.85 -12.53 -5.04
C ALA A 104 9.02 -12.77 -6.00
N GLN A 105 10.23 -12.95 -5.47
CA GLN A 105 11.43 -13.32 -6.25
C GLN A 105 11.26 -14.65 -7.00
N ALA A 106 10.57 -15.62 -6.40
CA ALA A 106 10.26 -16.91 -7.02
C ALA A 106 9.05 -16.84 -7.98
N GLY A 107 8.31 -15.73 -8.01
CA GLY A 107 7.16 -15.53 -8.88
C GLY A 107 7.54 -15.31 -10.34
N HIS A 108 6.57 -15.50 -11.24
CA HIS A 108 6.74 -15.39 -12.68
C HIS A 108 6.28 -14.03 -13.22
N PRO A 109 7.18 -13.22 -13.83
CA PRO A 109 6.81 -11.89 -14.33
C PRO A 109 5.78 -11.91 -15.46
N LEU A 110 4.77 -11.05 -15.37
CA LEU A 110 3.83 -10.80 -16.46
C LEU A 110 4.45 -9.88 -17.50
N ARG A 111 4.54 -10.39 -18.72
CA ARG A 111 4.94 -9.66 -19.91
C ARG A 111 3.77 -9.57 -20.89
N HIS A 112 3.98 -8.87 -22.00
CA HIS A 112 2.96 -8.70 -23.05
C HIS A 112 2.58 -10.03 -23.73
N ASP A 113 3.48 -11.01 -23.71
CA ASP A 113 3.31 -12.36 -24.23
C ASP A 113 2.77 -13.36 -23.17
N GLY A 114 2.58 -12.91 -21.92
CA GLY A 114 2.07 -13.72 -20.81
C GLY A 114 3.07 -13.87 -19.66
N PRO A 115 2.82 -14.80 -18.71
CA PRO A 115 3.76 -15.10 -17.63
C PRO A 115 5.07 -15.69 -18.18
N ALA A 116 6.20 -15.14 -17.75
CA ALA A 116 7.51 -15.64 -18.13
C ALA A 116 7.78 -17.01 -17.48
N VAL A 117 8.49 -17.89 -18.21
CA VAL A 117 8.88 -19.23 -17.69
C VAL A 117 9.90 -19.13 -16.56
N GLN A 118 10.77 -18.13 -16.62
CA GLN A 118 11.80 -17.89 -15.61
C GLN A 118 11.22 -17.12 -14.42
N THR A 119 11.82 -17.29 -13.24
CA THR A 119 11.44 -16.51 -12.06
C THR A 119 11.91 -15.07 -12.19
N LEU A 120 11.31 -14.17 -11.40
CA LEU A 120 11.76 -12.79 -11.32
C LEU A 120 13.24 -12.72 -10.94
N LEU A 121 13.67 -13.53 -9.97
CA LEU A 121 15.06 -13.57 -9.54
C LEU A 121 16.02 -13.92 -10.67
N ASP A 122 15.70 -14.93 -11.48
CA ASP A 122 16.52 -15.35 -12.61
C ASP A 122 16.67 -14.22 -13.64
N ILE A 123 15.54 -13.60 -13.99
CA ILE A 123 15.50 -12.52 -14.99
C ILE A 123 16.29 -11.30 -14.50
N VAL A 124 16.06 -10.87 -13.26
CA VAL A 124 16.77 -9.74 -12.65
C VAL A 124 18.27 -10.04 -12.53
N THR A 125 18.65 -11.27 -12.18
CA THR A 125 20.07 -11.68 -12.11
C THR A 125 20.76 -11.56 -13.47
N LEU A 126 20.10 -12.03 -14.53
CA LEU A 126 20.62 -11.89 -15.90
C LEU A 126 20.72 -10.42 -16.33
N ALA A 127 19.70 -9.63 -16.02
CA ALA A 127 19.64 -8.19 -16.29
C ALA A 127 20.78 -7.42 -15.59
N PHE A 128 21.00 -7.68 -14.29
CA PHE A 128 22.08 -7.09 -13.51
C PHE A 128 23.45 -7.46 -14.07
N ARG A 129 23.66 -8.75 -14.38
CA ARG A 129 24.91 -9.24 -14.96
C ARG A 129 25.22 -8.58 -16.30
N ALA A 130 24.21 -8.40 -17.15
CA ALA A 130 24.37 -7.75 -18.45
C ALA A 130 24.79 -6.28 -18.34
N ARG A 131 24.37 -5.58 -17.28
CA ARG A 131 24.76 -4.19 -16.98
C ARG A 131 26.01 -4.07 -16.07
N GLY A 132 26.61 -5.19 -15.68
CA GLY A 132 27.79 -5.20 -14.79
C GLY A 132 27.48 -4.84 -13.34
N HIS A 133 26.22 -4.98 -12.91
CA HIS A 133 25.82 -4.84 -11.51
C HIS A 133 25.92 -6.19 -10.80
N ASN A 134 26.20 -6.14 -9.50
CA ASN A 134 26.10 -7.31 -8.62
C ASN A 134 24.75 -7.29 -7.90
N LEU A 135 24.03 -8.41 -7.92
CA LEU A 135 22.72 -8.52 -7.26
C LEU A 135 22.87 -8.65 -5.74
N ASP A 136 24.00 -9.15 -5.24
CA ASP A 136 24.24 -9.30 -3.81
C ASP A 136 24.30 -7.95 -3.06
N ASP A 137 24.60 -6.87 -3.78
CA ASP A 137 24.62 -5.50 -3.25
C ASP A 137 23.22 -4.85 -3.25
N ALA A 138 22.18 -5.58 -3.71
CA ALA A 138 20.81 -5.09 -3.79
C ALA A 138 19.96 -5.58 -2.61
N GLU A 139 19.06 -4.71 -2.16
CA GLU A 139 18.15 -4.97 -1.04
C GLU A 139 16.75 -5.29 -1.57
N TRP A 140 16.24 -6.47 -1.19
CA TRP A 140 14.85 -6.87 -1.44
C TRP A 140 14.00 -6.63 -0.19
N ASP A 141 12.79 -6.13 -0.43
CA ASP A 141 11.78 -5.91 0.59
C ASP A 141 10.38 -6.11 0.00
N ALA A 142 9.37 -6.30 0.85
CA ALA A 142 7.99 -6.33 0.42
C ALA A 142 7.06 -5.77 1.49
N TRP A 143 5.92 -5.23 1.08
CA TRP A 143 4.87 -4.73 1.98
C TRP A 143 3.49 -4.91 1.37
N ARG A 144 2.45 -4.71 2.17
CA ARG A 144 1.07 -4.65 1.71
C ARG A 144 0.72 -3.21 1.34
N ASP A 145 0.21 -3.02 0.13
CA ASP A 145 -0.36 -1.74 -0.30
C ASP A 145 -1.72 -1.48 0.36
N GLU A 146 -2.32 -0.31 0.11
CA GLU A 146 -3.67 0.08 0.58
C GLU A 146 -4.75 -0.92 0.16
N ASP A 147 -4.59 -1.50 -1.03
CA ASP A 147 -5.42 -2.58 -1.59
C ASP A 147 -5.19 -3.95 -0.93
N ASN A 148 -4.33 -4.03 0.09
CA ASN A 148 -3.88 -5.26 0.72
C ASN A 148 -3.24 -6.24 -0.27
N LYS A 149 -2.62 -5.75 -1.35
CA LYS A 149 -1.82 -6.55 -2.31
C LYS A 149 -0.34 -6.47 -1.93
N TRP A 150 0.42 -7.54 -2.17
CA TRP A 150 1.86 -7.50 -1.92
C TRP A 150 2.55 -6.66 -3.00
N VAL A 151 3.41 -5.75 -2.57
CA VAL A 151 4.34 -5.00 -3.40
C VAL A 151 5.74 -5.41 -2.99
N ALA A 152 6.49 -5.97 -3.93
CA ALA A 152 7.91 -6.25 -3.76
C ALA A 152 8.73 -5.09 -4.31
N GLN A 153 9.79 -4.73 -3.62
CA GLN A 153 10.74 -3.69 -4.02
C GLN A 153 12.14 -4.29 -4.08
N LEU A 154 12.84 -3.97 -5.17
CA LEU A 154 14.28 -4.12 -5.28
C LEU A 154 14.92 -2.74 -5.24
N LYS A 155 15.92 -2.55 -4.40
CA LYS A 155 16.68 -1.30 -4.28
C LYS A 155 18.16 -1.59 -4.46
N TRP A 156 18.84 -0.83 -5.31
CA TRP A 156 20.27 -0.99 -5.56
C TRP A 156 20.95 0.35 -5.83
N GLN A 157 22.27 0.39 -5.67
CA GLN A 157 23.08 1.56 -6.00
C GLN A 157 23.73 1.38 -7.38
N ALA A 158 23.58 2.37 -8.25
CA ALA A 158 24.32 2.48 -9.50
C ALA A 158 25.16 3.76 -9.46
N GLY A 159 26.45 3.63 -9.11
CA GLY A 159 27.34 4.78 -8.96
C GLY A 159 26.92 5.68 -7.78
N ARG A 160 26.24 6.79 -8.07
CA ARG A 160 25.74 7.75 -7.05
C ARG A 160 24.21 7.79 -6.97
N THR A 161 23.52 6.99 -7.78
CA THR A 161 22.06 6.98 -7.84
C THR A 161 21.52 5.71 -7.19
N THR A 162 20.65 5.89 -6.19
CA THR A 162 19.87 4.79 -5.62
C THR A 162 18.66 4.54 -6.51
N ASN A 163 18.65 3.40 -7.19
CA ASN A 163 17.53 2.96 -8.00
C ASN A 163 16.60 2.09 -7.18
N LYS A 164 15.33 2.08 -7.56
CA LYS A 164 14.28 1.23 -7.00
C LYS A 164 13.45 0.69 -8.14
N ALA A 165 12.93 -0.51 -7.98
CA ALA A 165 11.95 -1.11 -8.87
C ALA A 165 10.88 -1.79 -8.03
N HIS A 166 9.62 -1.62 -8.42
CA HIS A 166 8.47 -2.14 -7.68
C HIS A 166 7.64 -3.08 -8.56
N TRP A 167 7.18 -4.16 -7.94
CA TRP A 167 6.28 -5.10 -8.59
C TRP A 167 5.14 -5.51 -7.66
N GLN A 168 3.96 -5.72 -8.21
CA GLN A 168 2.82 -6.28 -7.51
C GLN A 168 2.86 -7.81 -7.60
N PHE A 169 2.87 -8.48 -6.44
CA PHE A 169 2.90 -9.94 -6.35
C PHE A 169 1.52 -10.50 -5.98
N LEU A 170 1.07 -11.48 -6.76
CA LEU A 170 -0.13 -12.26 -6.52
C LEU A 170 0.25 -13.73 -6.35
N PRO A 171 0.14 -14.30 -5.13
CA PRO A 171 0.44 -15.70 -4.89
C PRO A 171 -0.57 -16.61 -5.62
N ASP A 172 -0.06 -17.66 -6.24
CA ASP A 172 -0.82 -18.70 -6.94
C ASP A 172 -0.21 -20.09 -6.63
N GLY A 173 -0.92 -21.17 -6.95
CA GLY A 173 -0.47 -22.56 -6.74
C GLY A 173 0.82 -22.91 -7.49
N HIS A 174 1.21 -22.13 -8.50
CA HIS A 174 2.41 -22.32 -9.31
C HIS A 174 3.58 -21.39 -8.94
N GLY A 175 3.61 -20.83 -7.72
CA GLY A 175 4.68 -19.92 -7.27
C GLY A 175 4.32 -18.43 -7.36
N GLY A 176 3.17 -18.13 -7.96
CA GLY A 176 2.63 -16.78 -8.06
C GLY A 176 3.11 -15.99 -9.27
N THR A 177 2.40 -14.91 -9.51
CA THR A 177 2.56 -14.05 -10.67
C THR A 177 2.95 -12.66 -10.20
N ILE A 178 3.84 -11.98 -10.93
CA ILE A 178 4.36 -10.67 -10.55
C ILE A 178 4.28 -9.66 -11.68
N ALA A 179 3.64 -8.52 -11.46
CA ALA A 179 3.44 -7.46 -12.46
C ALA A 179 4.31 -6.24 -12.15
N PRO A 180 5.01 -5.64 -13.13
CA PRO A 180 5.75 -4.41 -12.91
C PRO A 180 4.80 -3.26 -12.58
N LEU A 181 5.17 -2.41 -11.60
CA LEU A 181 4.41 -1.22 -11.21
C LEU A 181 5.06 0.09 -11.71
N ASP A 182 6.35 0.08 -12.02
CA ASP A 182 7.10 1.23 -12.51
C ASP A 182 7.95 0.89 -13.74
N ASP A 183 8.46 1.93 -14.39
CA ASP A 183 9.27 1.81 -15.61
C ASP A 183 10.55 1.03 -15.36
N THR A 184 11.19 1.22 -14.20
CA THR A 184 12.40 0.50 -13.78
C THR A 184 12.18 -1.01 -13.64
N ALA A 185 11.02 -1.41 -13.11
CA ALA A 185 10.59 -2.79 -12.99
C ALA A 185 10.26 -3.38 -14.35
N HIS A 186 9.63 -2.60 -15.23
CA HIS A 186 9.34 -3.01 -16.60
C HIS A 186 10.64 -3.24 -17.39
N GLU A 187 11.59 -2.32 -17.29
CA GLU A 187 12.91 -2.45 -17.88
C GLU A 187 13.61 -3.72 -17.39
N LEU A 188 13.67 -3.96 -16.07
CA LEU A 188 14.39 -5.11 -15.50
C LEU A 188 13.85 -6.47 -15.96
N ILE A 189 12.56 -6.56 -16.31
CA ILE A 189 11.97 -7.80 -16.81
C ILE A 189 12.04 -7.90 -18.34
N ASP A 190 12.47 -6.88 -19.06
CA ASP A 190 12.62 -6.89 -20.52
C ASP A 190 13.82 -7.77 -20.93
N PRO A 191 13.65 -8.78 -21.80
CA PRO A 191 14.76 -9.52 -22.41
C PRO A 191 15.86 -8.64 -23.01
N ASP A 192 15.50 -7.48 -23.56
CA ASP A 192 16.42 -6.55 -24.21
C ASP A 192 17.13 -5.60 -23.22
N PHE A 193 16.87 -5.69 -21.91
CA PHE A 193 17.46 -4.81 -20.89
C PHE A 193 19.00 -4.74 -20.92
N GLY A 194 19.63 -5.87 -21.27
CA GLY A 194 21.08 -6.03 -21.36
C GLY A 194 21.68 -5.53 -22.68
N ARG A 195 20.86 -5.18 -23.67
CA ARG A 195 21.32 -4.58 -24.92
C ARG A 195 21.79 -3.17 -24.59
N GLN A 196 23.08 -2.92 -24.80
CA GLN A 196 23.65 -1.58 -24.64
C GLN A 196 22.78 -0.59 -25.41
N LEU A 197 22.26 0.43 -24.71
CA LEU A 197 21.53 1.52 -25.32
C LEU A 197 22.43 2.06 -26.44
N ARG A 198 21.99 1.90 -27.68
CA ARG A 198 22.76 2.34 -28.84
C ARG A 198 22.94 3.85 -28.64
N GLY A 199 24.17 4.29 -28.36
CA GLY A 199 24.45 5.69 -28.10
C GLY A 199 23.81 6.52 -29.22
N LEU A 200 23.06 7.57 -28.83
CA LEU A 200 22.50 8.48 -29.80
C LEU A 200 23.65 8.92 -30.70
N ALA A 201 23.52 8.65 -32.01
CA ALA A 201 24.54 9.06 -32.96
C ALA A 201 24.75 10.57 -32.77
N PRO A 202 26.00 11.04 -32.60
CA PRO A 202 26.24 12.46 -32.45
C PRO A 202 25.61 13.14 -33.66
N VAL A 203 24.64 14.02 -33.41
CA VAL A 203 24.05 14.86 -34.45
C VAL A 203 25.21 15.62 -35.05
N ARG A 204 25.58 15.26 -36.29
CA ARG A 204 26.64 15.95 -37.01
C ARG A 204 26.19 17.40 -37.10
N ALA A 205 26.88 18.30 -36.42
CA ALA A 205 26.67 19.73 -36.59
C ALA A 205 26.77 19.98 -38.10
N LEU A 206 25.67 20.44 -38.70
CA LEU A 206 25.69 20.91 -40.08
C LEU A 206 26.78 21.96 -40.12
N ALA A 207 27.83 21.74 -40.93
CA ALA A 207 28.84 22.76 -41.13
C ALA A 207 28.10 24.04 -41.57
N PRO A 208 28.44 25.23 -41.03
CA PRO A 208 27.89 26.45 -41.59
C PRO A 208 28.22 26.41 -43.08
N ALA A 209 27.19 26.45 -43.92
CA ALA A 209 27.37 26.51 -45.36
C ALA A 209 28.38 27.62 -45.63
N SER A 210 29.51 27.26 -46.24
CA SER A 210 30.45 28.23 -46.76
C SER A 210 29.64 29.23 -47.60
N ALA A 211 29.84 30.52 -47.33
CA ALA A 211 29.07 31.62 -47.89
C ALA A 211 29.33 31.86 -49.40
N ASP A 212 29.65 30.82 -50.15
CA ASP A 212 29.93 30.83 -51.58
C ASP A 212 29.03 29.84 -52.32
N ASP A 213 27.73 29.88 -52.03
CA ASP A 213 26.68 29.33 -52.90
C ASP A 213 25.52 30.34 -52.94
N GLU A 214 25.72 31.43 -53.68
CA GLU A 214 24.61 32.17 -54.24
C GLU A 214 23.94 31.32 -55.34
N ALA A 215 22.95 30.50 -54.97
CA ALA A 215 21.76 30.27 -55.77
C ALA A 215 20.78 29.32 -55.07
N SER A 216 19.53 29.75 -54.99
CA SER A 216 18.33 28.95 -54.69
C SER A 216 17.96 28.80 -53.22
N GLN A 217 17.73 29.92 -52.53
CA GLN A 217 16.69 29.95 -51.51
C GLN A 217 15.34 29.78 -52.22
N GLN A 218 14.89 28.54 -52.36
CA GLN A 218 13.49 28.27 -52.65
C GLN A 218 12.69 28.79 -51.47
N SER A 219 11.92 29.84 -51.73
CA SER A 219 10.96 30.41 -50.80
C SER A 219 10.04 29.29 -50.29
N PHE A 220 9.96 29.14 -48.97
CA PHE A 220 9.05 28.22 -48.29
C PHE A 220 7.56 28.49 -48.65
N ASP A 221 7.28 29.66 -49.22
CA ASP A 221 5.95 30.11 -49.68
C ASP A 221 5.51 29.46 -51.01
N GLU A 222 6.42 28.81 -51.75
CA GLU A 222 6.09 28.19 -53.05
C GLU A 222 5.51 26.78 -52.93
N TYR A 223 5.62 26.14 -51.75
CA TYR A 223 5.08 24.80 -51.52
C TYR A 223 3.60 24.79 -51.07
N TYR A 224 3.13 25.88 -50.45
CA TYR A 224 1.72 26.05 -50.08
C TYR A 224 1.12 27.20 -50.88
N GLY A 225 0.80 26.93 -52.14
CA GLY A 225 0.07 27.85 -53.01
C GLY A 225 -1.22 28.33 -52.35
N THR A 226 -1.16 29.52 -51.77
CA THR A 226 -2.31 30.28 -51.28
C THR A 226 -2.95 30.97 -52.49
N THR A 227 -3.75 30.23 -53.26
CA THR A 227 -4.76 30.87 -54.11
C THR A 227 -5.93 31.28 -53.22
N SER A 228 -5.78 32.43 -52.57
CA SER A 228 -6.92 33.24 -52.15
C SER A 228 -7.08 34.33 -53.19
N ASP A 229 -7.92 34.08 -54.20
CA ASP A 229 -8.76 35.16 -54.71
C ASP A 229 -10.14 34.62 -55.02
N SER A 230 -11.12 35.39 -54.58
CA SER A 230 -12.54 35.12 -54.67
C SER A 230 -13.06 35.82 -55.92
N GLU A 231 -13.92 35.17 -56.71
CA GLU A 231 -15.21 35.70 -57.16
C GLU A 231 -15.91 34.77 -58.16
N LEU A 232 -17.12 34.34 -57.73
CA LEU A 232 -18.38 34.22 -58.49
C LEU A 232 -18.42 33.34 -59.75
N ASP A 233 -19.21 32.26 -59.72
CA ASP A 233 -20.62 32.34 -60.16
C ASP A 233 -21.42 31.09 -59.77
N ALA A 234 -22.72 31.30 -59.61
CA ALA A 234 -23.69 30.38 -59.04
C ALA A 234 -24.15 29.29 -60.03
N GLU A 235 -24.19 28.03 -59.60
CA GLU A 235 -25.22 27.10 -60.06
C GLU A 235 -25.62 26.13 -58.95
N THR A 236 -26.92 26.19 -58.65
CA THR A 236 -27.70 25.42 -57.70
C THR A 236 -27.55 23.91 -57.87
N VAL A 237 -27.18 23.21 -56.79
CA VAL A 237 -27.46 21.77 -56.63
C VAL A 237 -28.14 21.58 -55.28
N GLU A 238 -29.38 21.13 -55.35
CA GLU A 238 -30.27 20.82 -54.23
C GLU A 238 -29.59 19.84 -53.27
N ILE A 239 -29.50 20.22 -52.00
CA ILE A 239 -29.17 19.31 -50.91
C ILE A 239 -30.49 18.79 -50.38
N GLU A 240 -30.83 17.55 -50.75
CA GLU A 240 -31.84 16.76 -50.02
C GLU A 240 -31.40 16.66 -48.56
N ALA A 241 -32.23 17.22 -47.69
CA ALA A 241 -32.12 17.10 -46.25
C ALA A 241 -32.39 15.64 -45.87
N ASP A 242 -31.35 14.90 -45.50
CA ASP A 242 -31.54 13.64 -44.77
C ASP A 242 -31.66 13.95 -43.28
N GLU A 243 -32.82 13.57 -42.77
CA GLU A 243 -33.41 13.92 -41.50
C GLU A 243 -32.83 13.01 -40.41
N THR A 244 -32.08 13.61 -39.49
CA THR A 244 -31.73 12.98 -38.21
C THR A 244 -33.01 12.52 -37.50
N PRO A 245 -33.22 11.21 -37.21
CA PRO A 245 -34.36 10.81 -36.40
C PRO A 245 -34.07 11.08 -34.93
N ALA A 246 -34.99 11.80 -34.29
CA ALA A 246 -35.05 12.09 -32.88
C ALA A 246 -35.10 10.81 -32.00
N PRO A 247 -34.65 10.86 -30.73
CA PRO A 247 -34.86 9.78 -29.79
C PRO A 247 -36.31 9.82 -29.29
N GLU A 248 -37.08 8.78 -29.61
CA GLU A 248 -38.45 8.64 -29.12
C GLU A 248 -38.46 8.18 -27.67
N VAL A 249 -39.22 8.94 -26.88
CA VAL A 249 -39.50 8.78 -25.46
C VAL A 249 -40.50 7.65 -25.30
N ASP A 250 -40.14 6.56 -24.61
CA ASP A 250 -41.11 5.58 -24.15
C ASP A 250 -41.24 5.63 -22.63
N GLN A 251 -42.48 5.86 -22.19
CA GLN A 251 -42.90 6.03 -20.81
C GLN A 251 -43.41 4.69 -20.23
N PRO A 252 -43.49 4.57 -18.90
CA PRO A 252 -43.49 3.28 -18.20
C PRO A 252 -44.87 2.61 -18.19
N HIS A 253 -44.87 1.29 -18.39
CA HIS A 253 -46.03 0.42 -18.15
C HIS A 253 -45.74 -0.61 -17.05
N GLU A 254 -46.33 -0.41 -15.87
CA GLU A 254 -46.92 -1.49 -15.05
C GLU A 254 -48.43 -1.51 -15.39
N PRO A 255 -49.18 -2.63 -15.25
CA PRO A 255 -49.25 -3.39 -14.00
C PRO A 255 -49.39 -4.92 -14.18
N VAL A 256 -49.27 -5.67 -13.09
CA VAL A 256 -50.32 -6.55 -12.53
C VAL A 256 -49.69 -7.48 -11.49
N ALA A 257 -49.93 -7.11 -10.24
CA ALA A 257 -50.28 -7.92 -9.07
C ALA A 257 -49.96 -9.43 -9.11
N ARG A 258 -49.19 -9.88 -8.11
CA ARG A 258 -49.55 -10.99 -7.21
C ARG A 258 -48.62 -11.05 -6.00
N ASP A 259 -49.07 -10.43 -4.92
CA ASP A 259 -48.90 -10.97 -3.56
C ASP A 259 -50.28 -11.53 -3.16
N PRO A 260 -50.38 -12.62 -2.37
CA PRO A 260 -49.99 -12.48 -0.97
C PRO A 260 -49.33 -13.71 -0.32
N LYS A 261 -48.38 -13.40 0.56
CA LYS A 261 -48.13 -14.06 1.85
C LYS A 261 -49.41 -14.63 2.52
N PRO A 262 -49.29 -15.74 3.26
CA PRO A 262 -49.73 -15.66 4.65
C PRO A 262 -48.66 -16.17 5.62
N ALA A 263 -48.46 -15.41 6.70
CA ALA A 263 -47.84 -15.88 7.93
C ALA A 263 -48.91 -16.60 8.80
N PRO A 264 -48.62 -16.85 10.09
CA PRO A 264 -47.80 -17.92 10.66
C PRO A 264 -48.70 -18.96 11.35
N LYS A 265 -48.23 -20.19 11.60
CA LYS A 265 -48.89 -21.08 12.55
C LYS A 265 -47.92 -21.67 13.57
N ALA A 266 -48.40 -21.57 14.79
CA ALA A 266 -47.81 -21.91 16.06
C ALA A 266 -47.32 -23.35 16.19
N ALA A 267 -46.41 -23.53 17.15
CA ALA A 267 -46.03 -24.79 17.76
C ALA A 267 -47.24 -25.64 18.20
N PRO A 268 -47.03 -26.94 18.35
CA PRO A 268 -47.07 -27.50 19.70
C PRO A 268 -45.86 -28.40 19.99
N GLY A 269 -45.60 -28.55 21.28
CA GLY A 269 -44.36 -29.12 21.82
C GLY A 269 -44.30 -30.65 21.92
N HIS A 270 -43.12 -31.04 22.42
CA HIS A 270 -42.72 -32.29 23.08
C HIS A 270 -42.80 -33.63 22.32
N GLY A 271 -41.62 -34.18 22.05
CA GLY A 271 -41.37 -35.62 21.89
C GLY A 271 -39.87 -35.89 21.94
N GLY A 272 -39.40 -36.63 22.94
CA GLY A 272 -37.98 -36.88 23.23
C GLY A 272 -37.38 -38.11 22.52
N LYS A 273 -36.04 -38.19 22.59
CA LYS A 273 -35.11 -39.30 22.27
C LYS A 273 -35.10 -39.71 20.77
N ASP A 274 -33.97 -39.90 20.07
CA ASP A 274 -32.74 -40.60 20.41
C ASP A 274 -31.53 -40.19 19.52
N LYS A 275 -30.37 -40.62 20.02
CA LYS A 275 -28.98 -40.54 19.51
C LYS A 275 -28.79 -40.54 17.99
N ARG A 276 -27.93 -39.64 17.50
CA ARG A 276 -27.07 -39.86 16.32
C ARG A 276 -25.74 -39.11 16.48
N GLY A 277 -24.65 -39.87 16.37
CA GLY A 277 -23.30 -39.52 16.82
C GLY A 277 -22.65 -38.37 16.06
N LYS A 278 -21.93 -37.53 16.81
CA LYS A 278 -20.89 -36.65 16.26
C LYS A 278 -19.66 -37.52 15.99
N PRO A 279 -18.93 -37.34 14.87
CA PRO A 279 -17.68 -38.04 14.66
C PRO A 279 -16.70 -37.66 15.79
N ALA A 280 -16.17 -38.68 16.48
CA ALA A 280 -15.16 -38.48 17.50
C ALA A 280 -13.89 -37.94 16.83
N MET A 281 -13.56 -36.68 17.11
CA MET A 281 -12.28 -36.11 16.70
C MET A 281 -11.19 -36.85 17.50
N PRO A 282 -10.13 -37.36 16.84
CA PRO A 282 -9.07 -38.07 17.54
C PRO A 282 -8.41 -37.15 18.57
N SER A 283 -7.96 -37.74 19.67
CA SER A 283 -7.26 -36.98 20.70
C SER A 283 -5.92 -36.48 20.16
N TRP A 284 -5.42 -35.38 20.70
CA TRP A 284 -4.19 -34.74 20.23
C TRP A 284 -2.94 -35.64 20.42
N GLU A 285 -3.02 -36.60 21.35
CA GLU A 285 -1.98 -37.62 21.56
C GLU A 285 -1.94 -38.66 20.41
N ASP A 286 -3.08 -38.98 19.80
CA ASP A 286 -3.16 -39.95 18.69
C ASP A 286 -2.45 -39.41 17.42
N VAL A 287 -2.46 -38.09 17.22
CA VAL A 287 -1.80 -37.42 16.08
C VAL A 287 -0.28 -37.41 16.26
N LEU A 288 0.21 -37.27 17.49
CA LEU A 288 1.64 -37.24 17.77
C LEU A 288 2.28 -38.63 17.84
N LEU A 289 1.52 -39.64 18.25
CA LEU A 289 2.05 -40.99 18.47
C LEU A 289 1.77 -41.96 17.31
N GLY A 290 0.97 -41.57 16.30
CA GLY A 290 0.79 -42.33 15.07
C GLY A 290 0.10 -43.70 15.23
N VAL A 291 -0.58 -43.92 16.36
CA VAL A 291 -1.28 -45.17 16.64
C VAL A 291 -2.76 -44.97 16.37
N ARG A 292 -3.31 -45.78 15.44
CA ARG A 292 -4.72 -45.75 15.06
C ARG A 292 -5.50 -46.49 16.16
N SER A 293 -6.40 -45.83 16.87
CA SER A 293 -7.27 -46.52 17.83
C SER A 293 -8.23 -47.45 17.06
N SER A 294 -8.06 -48.76 17.23
CA SER A 294 -9.01 -49.77 16.79
C SER A 294 -10.19 -49.77 17.76
N GLY A 295 -11.33 -49.23 17.32
CA GLY A 295 -12.60 -49.37 18.03
C GLY A 295 -12.95 -50.84 18.20
N HIS A 296 -13.15 -51.27 19.44
CA HIS A 296 -13.83 -52.51 19.77
C HIS A 296 -15.32 -52.25 20.01
N ASN A 297 -16.09 -53.24 19.56
CA ASN A 297 -17.55 -53.46 19.59
C ASN A 297 -18.26 -53.04 20.88
#